data_AF-A0A8J8JY13-F1
#
_entry.id   AF-A0A8J8JY13-F1
#
_cell.length_a   1.000
_cell.length_b   1.000
_cell.length_c   1.000
_cell.angle_alpha   90.00
_cell.angle_beta   90.00
_cell.angle_gamma   90.00
#
_symmetry.space_group_name_H-M   'P 1'
#
loop_
_entity.id
_entity.type
_entity.pdbx_description
1 polymer ?
#
loop_
_entity_poly.entity_id
_entity_poly.type
_entity_poly.pdbx_seq_one_letter_code
_entity_poly.pdbx_strand_id
1 'polypeptide(L)'
;MRVRFEVRDRDVAGRIGRFDTGGPVVTTPELMPVINPHEPTVDPKDIERIGFEAVITNAYIVWKDEDLRERAVDEGIHSVVGFDGFVMTDSGSFQLAEYGDVEVDNRTIVEFQAEIGSDVGTILDIPTPPDAPREVAERDVKTTVERAKEAVECEERPPLALTVQGSTYPDLREKCAAELGELPAAVHPIGGVVPLLEDYRFADVVDVVMAAKKALPPEKPVHLFGCGHPLAIPLAVAMGCDLFDSASYALYAKTGRYLSVLGTLRLEEMRWFPCRCPVCSRYDPQDLREMPEEERVELLALHNLNELRRVIDTVRCAISGGELWELVEATCRSHPAAWAGLVRLSSRYGDELARWSPSVKRSLKVYDEVSKGRPELHIYRDRMRGRFGGVEGRRIVKAGRRPYDVEWLESWELAFVDEWLGLVPGELTRTFPCHSLVEPSGFERRRDDGEDRRSGGRRGDEGRRR
;
A
#
# COMPACT_ATOMS: atom_id res chain seq x y z
N MET A 1 -8.16 16.04 21.38
CA MET A 1 -8.71 16.03 19.99
C MET A 1 -9.26 14.65 19.65
N ARG A 2 -10.30 14.55 18.81
CA ARG A 2 -10.95 13.26 18.48
C ARG A 2 -10.49 12.80 17.09
N VAL A 3 -9.37 12.09 17.03
CA VAL A 3 -8.90 11.44 15.79
C VAL A 3 -9.88 10.32 15.40
N ARG A 4 -10.30 10.29 14.13
CA ARG A 4 -11.19 9.28 13.57
C ARG A 4 -10.63 8.73 12.26
N PHE A 5 -10.72 7.41 12.13
CA PHE A 5 -10.43 6.71 10.89
C PHE A 5 -11.59 5.75 10.58
N GLU A 6 -12.28 6.00 9.47
CA GLU A 6 -13.44 5.22 9.04
C GLU A 6 -13.11 4.46 7.75
N VAL A 7 -13.23 3.13 7.78
CA VAL A 7 -13.04 2.28 6.59
C VAL A 7 -14.33 2.22 5.77
N ARG A 8 -14.25 2.55 4.49
CA ARG A 8 -15.37 2.54 3.53
C ARG A 8 -15.38 1.29 2.66
N ASP A 9 -14.26 1.02 2.00
CA ASP A 9 -14.05 -0.18 1.17
C ASP A 9 -12.78 -0.88 1.62
N ARG A 10 -12.68 -2.18 1.31
CA ARG A 10 -11.48 -2.96 1.57
C ARG A 10 -11.31 -4.07 0.54
N ASP A 11 -10.06 -4.39 0.25
CA ASP A 11 -9.67 -5.57 -0.50
C ASP A 11 -8.29 -6.05 -0.04
N VAL A 12 -8.10 -7.36 0.07
CA VAL A 12 -6.91 -7.96 0.72
C VAL A 12 -6.77 -7.34 2.13
N ALA A 13 -5.63 -6.77 2.51
CA ALA A 13 -5.53 -5.96 3.73
C ALA A 13 -5.63 -4.45 3.45
N GLY A 14 -5.72 -4.05 2.18
CA GLY A 14 -5.85 -2.66 1.75
C GLY A 14 -7.25 -2.11 1.99
N ARG A 15 -7.33 -0.81 2.24
CA ARG A 15 -8.57 -0.15 2.62
C ARG A 15 -8.65 1.28 2.10
N ILE A 16 -9.86 1.64 1.68
CA ILE A 16 -10.21 3.05 1.45
C ILE A 16 -10.80 3.58 2.73
N GLY A 17 -10.17 4.61 3.30
CA GLY A 17 -10.57 5.19 4.57
C GLY A 17 -10.77 6.69 4.51
N ARG A 18 -11.40 7.23 5.55
CA ARG A 18 -11.50 8.67 5.80
C ARG A 18 -10.78 8.98 7.11
N PHE A 19 -9.68 9.73 7.02
CA PHE A 19 -8.84 10.11 8.14
C PHE A 19 -9.11 11.58 8.52
N ASP A 20 -9.51 11.79 9.78
CA ASP A 20 -9.99 13.06 10.31
C ASP A 20 -9.35 13.31 11.68
N THR A 21 -8.51 14.34 11.76
CA THR A 21 -7.79 14.75 12.97
C THR A 21 -8.39 16.00 13.63
N GLY A 22 -9.46 16.55 13.06
CA GLY A 22 -10.04 17.85 13.44
C GLY A 22 -9.70 19.01 12.49
N GLY A 23 -8.86 18.77 11.48
CA GLY A 23 -8.49 19.70 10.40
C GLY A 23 -8.98 19.21 9.02
N PRO A 24 -8.20 19.45 7.94
CA PRO A 24 -8.44 18.86 6.63
C PRO A 24 -8.56 17.33 6.69
N VAL A 25 -9.44 16.77 5.86
CA VAL A 25 -9.75 15.34 5.88
C VAL A 25 -9.07 14.66 4.71
N VAL A 26 -8.42 13.53 4.97
CA VAL A 26 -7.67 12.76 3.96
C VAL A 26 -8.39 11.46 3.64
N THR A 27 -8.52 11.16 2.35
CA THR A 27 -8.98 9.86 1.85
C THR A 27 -7.80 8.91 1.74
N THR A 28 -7.82 7.75 2.40
CA THR A 28 -6.75 6.75 2.23
C THR A 28 -7.12 5.73 1.15
N PRO A 29 -6.16 5.05 0.49
CA PRO A 29 -4.72 5.29 0.57
C PRO A 29 -4.35 6.66 0.01
N GLU A 30 -3.34 7.33 0.59
CA GLU A 30 -2.85 8.64 0.12
C GLU A 30 -1.33 8.72 0.17
N LEU A 31 -0.74 9.43 -0.80
CA LEU A 31 0.68 9.78 -0.81
C LEU A 31 0.84 11.26 -0.49
N MET A 32 1.77 11.59 0.39
CA MET A 32 2.12 12.93 0.82
C MET A 32 3.45 13.34 0.15
N PRO A 33 3.44 14.24 -0.85
CA PRO A 33 4.68 14.80 -1.37
C PRO A 33 5.47 15.49 -0.25
N VAL A 34 6.76 15.20 -0.17
CA VAL A 34 7.66 15.85 0.79
C VAL A 34 8.04 17.22 0.25
N ILE A 35 7.69 18.27 0.99
CA ILE A 35 8.04 19.66 0.64
C ILE A 35 9.22 20.10 1.52
N ASN A 36 10.33 20.47 0.89
CA ASN A 36 11.43 21.18 1.55
C ASN A 36 11.15 22.69 1.47
N PRO A 37 10.92 23.38 2.60
CA PRO A 37 10.60 24.82 2.60
C PRO A 37 11.70 25.71 2.00
N HIS A 38 12.97 25.28 2.01
CA HIS A 38 14.07 26.04 1.42
C HIS A 38 14.17 25.91 -0.10
N GLU A 39 13.78 24.76 -0.64
CA GLU A 39 13.98 24.42 -2.05
C GLU A 39 12.72 23.74 -2.63
N PRO A 40 11.60 24.48 -2.76
CA PRO A 40 10.41 23.94 -3.40
C PRO A 40 10.70 23.66 -4.87
N THR A 41 10.78 22.38 -5.24
CA THR A 41 11.05 21.96 -6.64
C THR A 41 9.81 22.11 -7.54
N VAL A 42 8.62 22.12 -6.93
CA VAL A 42 7.32 22.30 -7.59
C VAL A 42 6.51 23.21 -6.69
N ASP A 43 5.72 24.12 -7.28
CA ASP A 43 4.80 24.97 -6.54
C ASP A 43 3.78 24.10 -5.77
N PRO A 44 3.61 24.28 -4.45
CA PRO A 44 2.58 23.60 -3.66
C PRO A 44 1.17 23.70 -4.25
N LYS A 45 0.84 24.78 -4.95
CA LYS A 45 -0.45 24.93 -5.65
C LYS A 45 -0.58 24.01 -6.85
N ASP A 46 0.51 23.60 -7.50
CA ASP A 46 0.46 22.56 -8.52
C ASP A 46 0.29 21.17 -7.90
N ILE A 47 0.84 20.93 -6.71
CA ILE A 47 0.58 19.71 -5.93
C ILE A 47 -0.92 19.60 -5.59
N GLU A 48 -1.53 20.69 -5.12
CA GLU A 48 -2.99 20.75 -4.90
C GLU A 48 -3.78 20.50 -6.20
N ARG A 49 -3.39 21.15 -7.31
CA ARG A 49 -4.08 21.00 -8.61
C ARG A 49 -4.00 19.58 -9.17
N ILE A 50 -2.92 18.85 -8.91
CA ILE A 50 -2.79 17.43 -9.28
C ILE A 50 -3.77 16.57 -8.47
N GLY A 51 -4.22 17.05 -7.30
CA GLY A 51 -5.22 16.39 -6.46
C GLY A 51 -4.62 15.63 -5.29
N PHE A 52 -3.44 16.03 -4.80
CA PHE A 52 -2.95 15.57 -3.49
C PHE A 52 -3.74 16.28 -2.38
N GLU A 53 -4.21 15.49 -1.41
CA GLU A 53 -5.00 16.00 -0.27
C GLU A 53 -4.13 16.32 0.94
N ALA A 54 -2.88 15.83 0.93
CA ALA A 54 -1.95 15.90 2.03
C ALA A 54 -0.51 16.08 1.55
N VAL A 55 0.31 16.76 2.35
CA VAL A 55 1.77 16.91 2.18
C VAL A 55 2.46 16.64 3.50
N ILE A 56 3.78 16.40 3.42
CA ILE A 56 4.63 16.29 4.61
C ILE A 56 5.80 17.26 4.48
N THR A 57 6.19 17.88 5.59
CA THR A 57 7.43 18.66 5.68
C THR A 57 8.20 18.29 6.94
N ASN A 58 9.38 18.87 7.13
CA ASN A 58 10.26 18.55 8.26
C ASN A 58 10.28 19.71 9.26
N ALA A 59 9.67 19.50 10.43
CA ALA A 59 9.60 20.52 11.48
C ALA A 59 10.97 20.88 12.04
N TYR A 60 11.96 19.97 12.02
CA TYR A 60 13.32 20.29 12.47
C TYR A 60 13.99 21.31 11.53
N ILE A 61 13.78 21.21 10.22
CA ILE A 61 14.27 22.20 9.26
C ILE A 61 13.65 23.57 9.56
N VAL A 62 12.33 23.62 9.75
CA VAL A 62 11.60 24.85 10.09
C VAL A 62 12.06 25.41 11.44
N TRP A 63 12.30 24.57 12.44
CA TRP A 63 12.73 24.99 13.78
C TRP A 63 14.16 25.58 13.80
N LYS A 64 15.04 25.04 12.95
CA LYS A 64 16.46 25.43 12.89
C LYS A 64 16.65 26.76 12.19
N ASP A 65 15.84 27.06 11.19
CA ASP A 65 15.90 28.32 10.46
C ASP A 65 15.06 29.40 11.17
N GLU A 66 15.70 30.51 11.52
CA GLU A 66 15.06 31.57 12.31
C GLU A 66 13.88 32.23 11.57
N ASP A 67 14.04 32.52 10.28
CA ASP A 67 13.01 33.17 9.46
C ASP A 67 11.80 32.25 9.26
N LEU A 68 12.05 30.96 8.97
CA LEU A 68 10.98 29.96 8.83
C LEU A 68 10.28 29.71 10.16
N ARG A 69 11.03 29.64 11.27
CA ARG A 69 10.47 29.43 12.60
C ARG A 69 9.56 30.58 13.01
N GLU A 70 10.02 31.82 12.90
CA GLU A 70 9.21 33.01 13.24
C GLU A 70 7.92 33.02 12.41
N ARG A 71 8.04 32.80 11.11
CA ARG A 71 6.86 32.74 10.22
C ARG A 71 5.92 31.58 10.57
N ALA A 72 6.45 30.41 10.93
CA ALA A 72 5.64 29.25 11.30
C ALA A 72 4.85 29.48 12.60
N VAL A 73 5.45 30.19 13.57
CA VAL A 73 4.80 30.54 14.84
C VAL A 73 3.72 31.61 14.62
N ASP A 74 4.01 32.62 13.78
CA ASP A 74 3.08 33.72 13.53
C ASP A 74 1.92 33.35 12.59
N GLU A 75 2.19 32.57 11.54
CA GLU A 75 1.24 32.30 10.45
C GLU A 75 0.79 30.83 10.35
N GLY A 76 1.44 29.92 11.07
CA GLY A 76 1.19 28.48 11.02
C GLY A 76 1.91 27.75 9.88
N ILE A 77 2.05 26.43 10.01
CA ILE A 77 2.79 25.59 9.06
C ILE A 77 2.19 25.57 7.66
N HIS A 78 0.86 25.70 7.53
CA HIS A 78 0.18 25.77 6.24
C HIS A 78 0.64 26.97 5.42
N SER A 79 0.90 28.13 6.06
CA SER A 79 1.45 29.30 5.37
C SER A 79 2.88 29.03 4.88
N VAL A 80 3.73 28.48 5.75
CA VAL A 80 5.13 28.18 5.44
C VAL A 80 5.24 27.23 4.26
N VAL A 81 4.42 26.19 4.23
CA VAL A 81 4.39 25.19 3.15
C VAL A 81 3.62 25.68 1.93
N GLY A 82 2.70 26.63 2.08
CA GLY A 82 1.86 27.14 1.00
C GLY A 82 0.76 26.16 0.55
N PHE A 83 0.33 25.27 1.44
CA PHE A 83 -0.62 24.19 1.16
C PHE A 83 -1.84 24.24 2.08
N ASP A 84 -3.03 24.29 1.51
CA ASP A 84 -4.29 24.48 2.24
C ASP A 84 -4.88 23.16 2.78
N GLY A 85 -4.40 22.02 2.25
CA GLY A 85 -4.82 20.68 2.68
C GLY A 85 -4.07 20.20 3.94
N PHE A 86 -4.10 18.90 4.17
CA PHE A 86 -3.51 18.29 5.36
C PHE A 86 -1.97 18.38 5.37
N VAL A 87 -1.38 18.82 6.49
CA VAL A 87 0.08 18.93 6.66
C VAL A 87 0.55 18.06 7.82
N MET A 88 1.30 17.01 7.48
CA MET A 88 2.06 16.22 8.44
C MET A 88 3.46 16.83 8.62
N THR A 89 4.00 16.77 9.82
CA THR A 89 5.41 17.14 10.07
C THR A 89 6.22 15.96 10.59
N ASP A 90 7.37 15.74 9.95
CA ASP A 90 8.45 14.89 10.46
C ASP A 90 9.27 15.66 11.51
N SER A 91 9.81 14.96 12.49
CA SER A 91 10.57 15.49 13.64
C SER A 91 12.04 15.75 13.35
N GLY A 92 12.53 15.36 12.17
CA GLY A 92 13.96 15.38 11.86
C GLY A 92 14.65 14.02 12.07
N SER A 93 13.89 12.94 12.23
CA SER A 93 14.44 11.59 12.42
C SER A 93 15.27 11.13 11.22
N PHE A 94 14.99 11.63 10.01
CA PHE A 94 15.86 11.42 8.85
C PHE A 94 17.26 12.05 9.04
N GLN A 95 17.34 13.28 9.55
CA GLN A 95 18.62 13.94 9.85
C GLN A 95 19.38 13.21 10.96
N LEU A 96 18.67 12.66 11.94
CA LEU A 96 19.27 11.80 12.96
C LEU A 96 19.88 10.54 12.33
N ALA A 97 19.24 9.96 11.31
CA ALA A 97 19.75 8.80 10.57
C ALA A 97 21.02 9.14 9.76
N GLU A 98 20.98 10.26 9.02
CA GLU A 98 22.04 10.65 8.08
C GLU A 98 23.26 11.28 8.79
N TYR A 99 23.03 12.10 9.81
CA TYR A 99 24.08 12.88 10.47
C TYR A 99 24.41 12.41 11.90
N GLY A 100 23.61 11.50 12.46
CA GLY A 100 23.84 10.89 13.77
C GLY A 100 23.46 11.77 14.98
N ASP A 101 23.02 13.01 14.76
CA ASP A 101 22.60 13.92 15.83
C ASP A 101 21.56 14.95 15.34
N VAL A 102 20.71 15.40 16.25
CA VAL A 102 19.82 16.56 16.05
C VAL A 102 19.89 17.46 17.28
N GLU A 103 19.93 18.76 17.06
CA GLU A 103 20.12 19.78 18.12
C GLU A 103 18.83 20.08 18.92
N VAL A 104 17.82 19.20 18.85
CA VAL A 104 16.53 19.37 19.51
C VAL A 104 16.13 18.06 20.20
N ASP A 105 15.58 18.16 21.41
CA ASP A 105 15.04 17.02 22.12
C ASP A 105 13.61 16.69 21.67
N ASN A 106 13.13 15.50 22.06
CA ASN A 106 11.83 14.97 21.65
C ASN A 106 10.65 15.83 22.13
N ARG A 107 10.71 16.36 23.36
CA ARG A 107 9.63 17.18 23.90
C ARG A 107 9.55 18.52 23.18
N THR A 108 10.69 19.19 23.03
CA THR A 108 10.78 20.50 22.38
C THR A 108 10.23 20.45 20.95
N ILE A 109 10.58 19.42 20.16
CA ILE A 109 10.08 19.32 18.78
C ILE A 109 8.58 18.97 18.73
N VAL A 110 8.05 18.21 19.68
CA VAL A 110 6.61 17.88 19.74
C VAL A 110 5.77 19.10 20.13
N GLU A 111 6.23 19.87 21.11
CA GLU A 111 5.58 21.13 21.52
C GLU A 111 5.64 22.14 20.37
N PHE A 112 6.77 22.26 19.67
CA PHE A 112 6.90 23.12 18.48
C PHE A 112 5.92 22.73 17.36
N GLN A 113 5.74 21.43 17.08
CA GLN A 113 4.77 20.96 16.10
C GLN A 113 3.32 21.30 16.49
N ALA A 114 3.02 21.39 17.79
CA ALA A 114 1.73 21.88 18.27
C ALA A 114 1.57 23.38 18.04
N GLU A 115 2.62 24.15 18.36
CA GLU A 115 2.68 25.60 18.25
C GLU A 115 2.45 26.08 16.80
N ILE A 116 3.11 25.44 15.83
CA ILE A 116 2.98 25.78 14.40
C ILE A 116 1.71 25.21 13.76
N GLY A 117 0.89 24.46 14.51
CA GLY A 117 -0.39 23.93 14.03
C GLY A 117 -0.29 22.75 13.06
N SER A 118 0.63 21.81 13.26
CA SER A 118 0.67 20.57 12.47
C SER A 118 -0.60 19.73 12.64
N ASP A 119 -1.18 19.23 11.54
CA ASP A 119 -2.35 18.36 11.60
C ASP A 119 -2.03 17.00 12.25
N VAL A 120 -0.82 16.49 11.97
CA VAL A 120 -0.18 15.38 12.67
C VAL A 120 1.30 15.70 12.85
N GLY A 121 1.78 15.57 14.08
CA GLY A 121 3.20 15.65 14.40
C GLY A 121 3.82 14.27 14.63
N THR A 122 5.12 14.15 14.38
CA THR A 122 5.89 12.92 14.57
C THR A 122 6.78 13.04 15.80
N ILE A 123 6.92 11.94 16.54
CA ILE A 123 7.89 11.85 17.65
C ILE A 123 9.30 11.76 17.10
N LEU A 124 10.31 12.12 17.90
CA LEU A 124 11.71 11.94 17.51
C LEU A 124 12.13 10.46 17.64
N ASP A 125 11.59 9.57 16.80
CA ASP A 125 11.96 8.15 16.79
C ASP A 125 13.38 7.92 16.25
N ILE A 126 13.96 6.75 16.55
CA ILE A 126 15.30 6.39 16.09
C ILE A 126 15.19 5.39 14.92
N PRO A 127 15.44 5.82 13.67
CA PRO A 127 15.39 4.96 12.50
C PRO A 127 16.63 4.05 12.43
N THR A 128 16.61 2.96 13.19
CA THR A 128 17.68 1.96 13.15
C THR A 128 17.83 1.41 11.72
N PRO A 129 19.02 1.50 11.11
CA PRO A 129 19.24 1.00 9.75
C PRO A 129 18.95 -0.50 9.62
N PRO A 130 18.66 -0.99 8.41
CA PRO A 130 18.57 -2.43 8.14
C PRO A 130 19.83 -3.18 8.57
N ASP A 131 19.65 -4.39 9.08
CA ASP A 131 20.73 -5.32 9.46
C ASP A 131 21.71 -4.79 10.51
N ALA A 132 21.31 -3.77 11.27
CA ALA A 132 22.04 -3.30 12.44
C ALA A 132 22.20 -4.42 13.48
N PRO A 133 23.24 -4.38 14.33
CA PRO A 133 23.38 -5.33 15.43
C PRO A 133 22.13 -5.36 16.30
N ARG A 134 21.66 -6.56 16.67
CA ARG A 134 20.40 -6.73 17.43
C ARG A 134 20.35 -5.90 18.72
N GLU A 135 21.48 -5.80 19.41
CA GLU A 135 21.63 -4.99 20.64
C GLU A 135 21.39 -3.49 20.40
N VAL A 136 21.82 -2.98 19.24
CA VAL A 136 21.57 -1.59 18.82
C VAL A 136 20.08 -1.40 18.53
N ALA A 137 19.49 -2.31 17.75
CA ALA A 137 18.06 -2.25 17.42
C ALA A 137 17.16 -2.34 18.67
N GLU A 138 17.49 -3.21 19.63
CA GLU A 138 16.76 -3.32 20.91
C GLU A 138 16.83 -2.03 21.73
N ARG A 139 18.02 -1.41 21.81
CA ARG A 139 18.21 -0.14 22.50
C ARG A 139 17.43 0.98 21.83
N ASP A 140 17.52 1.10 20.51
CA ASP A 140 16.88 2.18 19.75
C ASP A 140 15.34 2.06 19.77
N VAL A 141 14.81 0.83 19.72
CA VAL A 141 13.37 0.56 19.95
C VAL A 141 12.95 1.00 21.34
N LYS A 142 13.75 0.68 22.37
CA LYS A 142 13.45 1.09 23.74
C LYS A 142 13.39 2.63 23.84
N THR A 143 14.39 3.34 23.32
CA THR A 143 14.40 4.81 23.31
C THR A 143 13.21 5.38 22.54
N THR A 144 12.84 4.78 21.40
CA THR A 144 11.69 5.20 20.60
C THR A 144 10.38 5.08 21.38
N VAL A 145 10.18 3.98 22.11
CA VAL A 145 8.99 3.81 22.95
C VAL A 145 9.00 4.76 24.15
N GLU A 146 10.15 5.02 24.76
CA GLU A 146 10.28 6.02 25.84
C GLU A 146 9.90 7.43 25.36
N ARG A 147 10.39 7.84 24.19
CA ARG A 147 10.04 9.12 23.54
C ARG A 147 8.57 9.19 23.14
N ALA A 148 7.97 8.08 22.72
CA ALA A 148 6.54 8.00 22.45
C ALA A 148 5.69 8.25 23.71
N LYS A 149 6.10 7.67 24.85
CA LYS A 149 5.43 7.88 26.15
C LYS A 149 5.57 9.33 26.61
N GLU A 150 6.76 9.89 26.53
CA GLU A 150 7.02 11.31 26.83
C GLU A 150 6.15 12.24 25.97
N ALA A 151 6.10 12.00 24.65
CA ALA A 151 5.30 12.82 23.74
C ALA A 151 3.80 12.74 24.04
N VAL A 152 3.29 11.58 24.47
CA VAL A 152 1.89 11.40 24.87
C VAL A 152 1.52 12.16 26.14
N GLU A 153 2.49 12.32 27.06
CA GLU A 153 2.36 13.04 28.33
C GLU A 153 2.49 14.57 28.17
N CYS A 154 2.94 15.07 27.02
CA CYS A 154 2.97 16.50 26.72
C CYS A 154 1.55 17.08 26.69
N GLU A 155 1.31 18.16 27.45
CA GLU A 155 0.01 18.83 27.50
C GLU A 155 -0.34 19.47 26.16
N GLU A 156 0.62 20.16 25.56
CA GLU A 156 0.51 20.78 24.24
C GLU A 156 1.17 19.86 23.21
N ARG A 157 0.32 19.15 22.45
CA ARG A 157 0.77 18.26 21.37
C ARG A 157 -0.25 18.18 20.25
N PRO A 158 0.17 18.02 18.99
CA PRO A 158 -0.73 17.66 17.92
C PRO A 158 -1.15 16.18 18.07
N PRO A 159 -2.12 15.70 17.27
CA PRO A 159 -2.27 14.28 17.01
C PRO A 159 -0.92 13.66 16.60
N LEU A 160 -0.54 12.54 17.21
CA LEU A 160 0.81 11.99 17.08
C LEU A 160 0.91 10.82 16.10
N ALA A 161 1.96 10.83 15.30
CA ALA A 161 2.49 9.68 14.59
C ALA A 161 3.51 8.95 15.46
N LEU A 162 3.22 7.69 15.81
CA LEU A 162 4.10 6.86 16.64
C LEU A 162 4.76 5.77 15.78
N THR A 163 6.00 6.03 15.36
CA THR A 163 6.73 5.22 14.38
C THR A 163 7.21 3.90 14.96
N VAL A 164 6.84 2.79 14.32
CA VAL A 164 7.35 1.45 14.61
C VAL A 164 8.76 1.31 14.05
N GLN A 165 9.70 0.98 14.93
CA GLN A 165 11.10 0.71 14.61
C GLN A 165 11.47 -0.74 14.96
N GLY A 166 12.71 -1.15 14.66
CA GLY A 166 13.20 -2.51 14.93
C GLY A 166 14.07 -3.11 13.86
N SER A 167 14.60 -2.30 12.92
CA SER A 167 15.49 -2.77 11.84
C SER A 167 14.82 -3.91 11.04
N THR A 168 15.58 -4.95 10.64
CA THR A 168 15.11 -6.13 9.91
C THR A 168 14.67 -7.28 10.82
N TYR A 169 14.49 -7.06 12.13
CA TYR A 169 14.10 -8.08 13.11
C TYR A 169 12.57 -8.12 13.31
N PRO A 170 11.85 -9.15 12.83
CA PRO A 170 10.39 -9.19 12.96
C PRO A 170 9.88 -9.20 14.41
N ASP A 171 10.61 -9.85 15.33
CA ASP A 171 10.26 -9.88 16.74
C ASP A 171 10.33 -8.49 17.41
N LEU A 172 11.31 -7.67 17.02
CA LEU A 172 11.42 -6.29 17.52
C LEU A 172 10.35 -5.39 16.90
N ARG A 173 10.00 -5.59 15.63
CA ARG A 173 8.88 -4.89 14.97
C ARG A 173 7.55 -5.20 15.64
N GLU A 174 7.26 -6.47 15.89
CA GLU A 174 6.05 -6.90 16.62
C GLU A 174 6.01 -6.30 18.03
N LYS A 175 7.13 -6.34 18.77
CA LYS A 175 7.22 -5.78 20.12
C LYS A 175 6.99 -4.26 20.13
N CYS A 176 7.68 -3.52 19.27
CA CYS A 176 7.55 -2.07 19.17
C CYS A 176 6.11 -1.68 18.78
N ALA A 177 5.53 -2.37 17.79
CA ALA A 177 4.15 -2.15 17.37
C ALA A 177 3.13 -2.42 18.50
N ALA A 178 3.31 -3.49 19.29
CA ALA A 178 2.44 -3.78 20.43
C ALA A 178 2.50 -2.68 21.49
N GLU A 179 3.71 -2.25 21.89
CA GLU A 179 3.89 -1.21 22.92
C GLU A 179 3.36 0.16 22.46
N LEU A 180 3.59 0.53 21.19
CA LEU A 180 3.06 1.78 20.63
C LEU A 180 1.56 1.72 20.38
N GLY A 181 1.01 0.55 20.08
CA GLY A 181 -0.42 0.33 19.85
C GLY A 181 -1.29 0.54 21.09
N GLU A 182 -0.70 0.46 22.29
CA GLU A 182 -1.38 0.77 23.56
C GLU A 182 -1.47 2.28 23.85
N LEU A 183 -0.70 3.10 23.12
CA LEU A 183 -0.64 4.54 23.30
C LEU A 183 -1.65 5.27 22.40
N PRO A 184 -2.12 6.48 22.78
CA PRO A 184 -3.06 7.25 21.98
C PRO A 184 -2.38 7.88 20.75
N ALA A 185 -2.19 7.07 19.70
CA ALA A 185 -1.69 7.49 18.40
C ALA A 185 -2.80 7.93 17.44
N ALA A 186 -2.47 8.86 16.54
CA ALA A 186 -3.29 9.20 15.39
C ALA A 186 -3.03 8.26 14.21
N VAL A 187 -1.75 7.93 13.97
CA VAL A 187 -1.25 7.06 12.91
C VAL A 187 -0.02 6.31 13.42
N HIS A 188 0.23 5.12 12.87
CA HIS A 188 1.45 4.35 13.12
C HIS A 188 2.31 4.26 11.87
N PRO A 189 3.36 5.08 11.74
CA PRO A 189 4.33 4.90 10.69
C PRO A 189 5.19 3.65 10.90
N ILE A 190 5.77 3.12 9.83
CA ILE A 190 6.76 2.04 9.84
C ILE A 190 8.05 2.63 9.27
N GLY A 191 9.02 2.88 10.16
CA GLY A 191 10.27 3.58 9.84
C GLY A 191 11.47 2.65 9.60
N GLY A 192 12.61 3.24 9.23
CA GLY A 192 13.85 2.50 8.96
C GLY A 192 13.80 1.60 7.70
N VAL A 193 12.80 1.81 6.83
CA VAL A 193 12.58 1.02 5.60
C VAL A 193 13.08 1.72 4.34
N VAL A 194 13.44 3.00 4.41
CA VAL A 194 13.92 3.77 3.23
C VAL A 194 15.09 3.08 2.54
N PRO A 195 16.16 2.63 3.25
CA PRO A 195 17.26 1.95 2.57
C PRO A 195 16.82 0.61 1.93
N LEU A 196 15.85 -0.09 2.51
CA LEU A 196 15.30 -1.31 1.91
C LEU A 196 14.56 -1.03 0.60
N LEU A 197 13.84 0.08 0.53
CA LEU A 197 13.12 0.51 -0.68
C LEU A 197 14.10 0.95 -1.77
N GLU A 198 15.15 1.70 -1.40
CA GLU A 198 16.20 2.15 -2.32
C GLU A 198 17.03 1.00 -2.87
N ASP A 199 17.33 0.00 -2.05
CA ASP A 199 18.07 -1.22 -2.43
C ASP A 199 17.17 -2.30 -3.09
N TYR A 200 15.90 -1.98 -3.37
CA TYR A 200 14.93 -2.91 -3.97
C TYR A 200 14.71 -4.20 -3.13
N ARG A 201 14.95 -4.16 -1.82
CA ARG A 201 14.75 -5.29 -0.89
C ARG A 201 13.28 -5.46 -0.48
N PHE A 202 12.38 -5.52 -1.46
CA PHE A 202 10.93 -5.58 -1.21
C PHE A 202 10.48 -6.80 -0.40
N ALA A 203 11.20 -7.92 -0.46
CA ALA A 203 10.90 -9.08 0.38
C ALA A 203 11.12 -8.79 1.87
N ASP A 204 12.15 -7.99 2.22
CA ASP A 204 12.40 -7.60 3.61
C ASP A 204 11.40 -6.53 4.06
N VAL A 205 11.00 -5.62 3.16
CA VAL A 205 9.90 -4.67 3.41
C VAL A 205 8.61 -5.43 3.75
N VAL A 206 8.31 -6.52 3.03
CA VAL A 206 7.14 -7.37 3.34
C VAL A 206 7.24 -7.95 4.74
N ASP A 207 8.37 -8.56 5.10
CA ASP A 207 8.54 -9.18 6.42
C ASP A 207 8.44 -8.12 7.55
N VAL A 208 9.01 -6.92 7.36
CA VAL A 208 8.93 -5.79 8.32
C VAL A 208 7.50 -5.25 8.46
N VAL A 209 6.81 -5.00 7.35
CA VAL A 209 5.46 -4.44 7.37
C VAL A 209 4.47 -5.42 7.99
N MET A 210 4.52 -6.69 7.58
CA MET A 210 3.61 -7.72 8.09
C MET A 210 3.83 -7.98 9.59
N ALA A 211 5.08 -7.95 10.06
CA ALA A 211 5.40 -8.05 11.49
C ALA A 211 4.78 -6.90 12.29
N ALA A 212 4.95 -5.65 11.85
CA ALA A 212 4.31 -4.50 12.52
C ALA A 212 2.77 -4.59 12.48
N LYS A 213 2.19 -4.85 11.29
CA LYS A 213 0.73 -4.93 11.08
C LYS A 213 0.04 -5.97 11.95
N LYS A 214 0.72 -7.07 12.27
CA LYS A 214 0.18 -8.14 13.12
C LYS A 214 -0.09 -7.68 14.56
N ALA A 215 0.71 -6.75 15.07
CA ALA A 215 0.62 -6.26 16.45
C ALA A 215 -0.05 -4.88 16.57
N LEU A 216 -0.12 -4.11 15.49
CA LEU A 216 -0.78 -2.80 15.48
C LEU A 216 -2.31 -2.89 15.58
N PRO A 217 -2.97 -1.91 16.22
CA PRO A 217 -4.42 -1.83 16.27
C PRO A 217 -5.04 -1.67 14.87
N PRO A 218 -6.00 -2.52 14.47
CA PRO A 218 -6.56 -2.53 13.12
C PRO A 218 -7.36 -1.27 12.78
N GLU A 219 -7.83 -0.49 13.75
CA GLU A 219 -8.61 0.73 13.56
C GLU A 219 -7.76 1.98 13.30
N LYS A 220 -6.43 1.89 13.40
CA LYS A 220 -5.51 3.02 13.18
C LYS A 220 -4.88 2.99 11.79
N PRO A 221 -4.71 4.14 11.11
CA PRO A 221 -3.97 4.21 9.85
C PRO A 221 -2.51 3.77 10.03
N VAL A 222 -1.94 3.19 8.99
CA VAL A 222 -0.53 2.79 8.93
C VAL A 222 0.18 3.57 7.82
N HIS A 223 1.30 4.18 8.15
CA HIS A 223 2.10 4.98 7.21
C HIS A 223 3.39 4.24 6.88
N LEU A 224 3.72 4.03 5.61
CA LEU A 224 5.01 3.46 5.22
C LEU A 224 6.00 4.58 4.83
N PHE A 225 6.92 4.90 5.74
CA PHE A 225 7.83 6.03 5.57
C PHE A 225 8.73 5.89 4.34
N GLY A 226 8.82 6.96 3.55
CA GLY A 226 9.64 7.07 2.34
C GLY A 226 9.23 6.16 1.19
N CYS A 227 8.07 5.51 1.24
CA CYS A 227 7.57 4.67 0.17
C CYS A 227 6.95 5.50 -0.96
N GLY A 228 7.84 6.01 -1.81
CA GLY A 228 7.50 6.91 -2.92
C GLY A 228 7.66 6.34 -4.32
N HIS A 229 7.71 5.02 -4.50
CA HIS A 229 7.91 4.40 -5.81
C HIS A 229 6.63 3.73 -6.32
N PRO A 230 6.20 3.97 -7.59
CA PRO A 230 5.03 3.32 -8.20
C PRO A 230 4.94 1.79 -8.07
N LEU A 231 6.09 1.09 -8.00
CA LEU A 231 6.15 -0.37 -7.90
C LEU A 231 5.85 -0.89 -6.49
N ALA A 232 6.14 -0.09 -5.47
CA ALA A 232 6.05 -0.49 -4.08
C ALA A 232 4.67 -0.21 -3.49
N ILE A 233 4.03 0.88 -3.91
CA ILE A 233 2.77 1.37 -3.33
C ILE A 233 1.64 0.30 -3.40
N PRO A 234 1.33 -0.34 -4.54
CA PRO A 234 0.26 -1.34 -4.58
C PRO A 234 0.52 -2.53 -3.64
N LEU A 235 1.77 -3.01 -3.58
CA LEU A 235 2.17 -4.09 -2.68
C LEU A 235 2.02 -3.68 -1.22
N ALA A 236 2.44 -2.47 -0.86
CA ALA A 236 2.30 -1.93 0.49
C ALA A 236 0.84 -1.75 0.90
N VAL A 237 -0.02 -1.27 -0.01
CA VAL A 237 -1.46 -1.19 0.26
C VAL A 237 -2.07 -2.58 0.43
N ALA A 238 -1.66 -3.59 -0.34
CA ALA A 238 -2.13 -4.96 -0.15
C ALA A 238 -1.73 -5.56 1.21
N MET A 239 -0.67 -5.06 1.85
CA MET A 239 -0.28 -5.36 3.24
C MET A 239 -1.03 -4.52 4.29
N GLY A 240 -1.82 -3.54 3.85
CA GLY A 240 -2.65 -2.70 4.71
C GLY A 240 -1.97 -1.43 5.20
N CYS A 241 -1.03 -0.88 4.43
CA CYS A 241 -0.56 0.49 4.56
C CYS A 241 -1.57 1.47 3.93
N ASP A 242 -1.76 2.62 4.57
CA ASP A 242 -2.77 3.63 4.24
C ASP A 242 -2.15 4.95 3.77
N LEU A 243 -1.01 5.32 4.33
CA LEU A 243 -0.33 6.58 4.04
C LEU A 243 1.08 6.30 3.53
N PHE A 244 1.55 7.17 2.65
CA PHE A 244 2.87 7.13 2.04
C PHE A 244 3.43 8.54 2.00
N ASP A 245 4.75 8.67 1.94
CA ASP A 245 5.41 9.94 1.66
C ASP A 245 6.53 9.75 0.65
N SER A 246 6.86 10.82 -0.07
CA SER A 246 7.90 10.77 -1.09
C SER A 246 8.58 12.10 -1.33
N ALA A 247 9.90 12.14 -1.12
CA ALA A 247 10.79 13.13 -1.72
C ALA A 247 11.31 12.67 -3.10
N SER A 248 11.04 11.42 -3.49
CA SER A 248 11.61 10.81 -4.69
C SER A 248 11.20 11.55 -5.95
N TYR A 249 9.99 12.13 -6.01
CA TYR A 249 9.51 12.85 -7.19
C TYR A 249 10.44 13.99 -7.59
N ALA A 250 10.96 14.75 -6.62
CA ALA A 250 11.89 15.86 -6.81
C ALA A 250 13.34 15.38 -6.92
N LEU A 251 13.78 14.49 -6.02
CA LEU A 251 15.16 13.96 -6.04
C LEU A 251 15.48 13.20 -7.32
N TYR A 252 14.50 12.50 -7.89
CA TYR A 252 14.66 11.74 -9.13
C TYR A 252 14.67 12.71 -10.31
N ALA A 253 13.82 13.73 -10.29
CA ALA A 253 13.83 14.79 -11.30
C ALA A 253 15.19 15.50 -11.38
N LYS A 254 15.78 15.90 -10.24
CA LYS A 254 17.13 16.49 -10.14
C LYS A 254 18.22 15.63 -10.77
N THR A 255 18.00 14.31 -10.89
CA THR A 255 18.96 13.35 -11.47
C THR A 255 18.52 12.81 -12.83
N GLY A 256 17.55 13.45 -13.50
CA GLY A 256 17.05 13.05 -14.81
C GLY A 256 16.29 11.72 -14.83
N ARG A 257 15.77 11.29 -13.67
CA ARG A 257 15.02 10.05 -13.49
C ARG A 257 13.51 10.28 -13.58
N TYR A 258 12.86 9.40 -14.32
CA TYR A 258 11.45 9.42 -14.69
C TYR A 258 10.73 8.24 -14.02
N LEU A 259 9.75 8.52 -13.15
CA LEU A 259 8.95 7.50 -12.49
C LEU A 259 7.92 6.89 -13.45
N SER A 260 7.79 5.57 -13.38
CA SER A 260 6.81 4.81 -14.16
C SER A 260 6.39 3.54 -13.40
N VAL A 261 5.20 3.02 -13.72
CA VAL A 261 4.80 1.63 -13.39
C VAL A 261 5.69 0.56 -14.02
N LEU A 262 6.57 0.91 -14.97
CA LEU A 262 7.59 0.03 -15.51
C LEU A 262 8.89 0.03 -14.68
N GLY A 263 8.98 0.88 -13.65
CA GLY A 263 10.20 1.14 -12.89
C GLY A 263 10.67 2.59 -13.05
N THR A 264 11.92 2.84 -12.67
CA THR A 264 12.55 4.15 -12.84
C THR A 264 13.34 4.18 -14.15
N LEU A 265 12.97 5.07 -15.07
CA LEU A 265 13.64 5.25 -16.36
C LEU A 265 14.58 6.45 -16.31
N ARG A 266 15.59 6.49 -17.19
CA ARG A 266 16.50 7.62 -17.35
C ARG A 266 16.10 8.42 -18.58
N LEU A 267 15.87 9.72 -18.44
CA LEU A 267 15.46 10.60 -19.54
C LEU A 267 16.41 10.51 -20.76
N GLU A 268 17.72 10.35 -20.50
CA GLU A 268 18.76 10.18 -21.54
C GLU A 268 18.58 8.95 -22.42
N GLU A 269 17.95 7.91 -21.91
CA GLU A 269 17.75 6.65 -22.61
C GLU A 269 16.36 6.57 -23.27
N MET A 270 15.48 7.54 -22.99
CA MET A 270 14.11 7.54 -23.43
C MET A 270 13.94 8.11 -24.84
N ARG A 271 13.22 7.36 -25.68
CA ARG A 271 12.78 7.78 -27.01
C ARG A 271 11.32 8.25 -27.05
N TRP A 272 10.49 7.75 -26.13
CA TRP A 272 9.09 8.11 -26.00
C TRP A 272 8.70 8.19 -24.52
N PHE A 273 7.77 9.08 -24.18
CA PHE A 273 7.12 9.04 -22.88
C PHE A 273 5.96 8.05 -22.87
N PRO A 274 5.93 7.05 -21.97
CA PRO A 274 4.82 6.12 -21.83
C PRO A 274 3.68 6.69 -20.95
N CYS A 275 3.42 8.00 -21.06
CA CYS A 275 2.48 8.73 -20.20
C CYS A 275 1.74 9.80 -21.01
N ARG A 276 0.59 10.26 -20.50
CA ARG A 276 -0.25 11.32 -21.09
C ARG A 276 -0.60 12.43 -20.08
N CYS A 277 0.20 12.62 -19.04
CA CYS A 277 0.05 13.73 -18.11
C CYS A 277 0.25 15.09 -18.81
N PRO A 278 -0.05 16.24 -18.15
CA PRO A 278 0.11 17.56 -18.75
C PRO A 278 1.50 17.84 -19.34
N VAL A 279 2.56 17.22 -18.79
CA VAL A 279 3.93 17.29 -19.32
C VAL A 279 4.08 16.40 -20.56
N CYS A 280 3.89 15.08 -20.40
CA CYS A 280 4.12 14.09 -21.47
C CYS A 280 3.12 14.15 -22.64
N SER A 281 2.06 14.94 -22.54
CA SER A 281 1.13 15.23 -23.63
C SER A 281 1.56 16.41 -24.51
N ARG A 282 2.50 17.24 -24.02
CA ARG A 282 2.98 18.45 -24.71
C ARG A 282 4.42 18.33 -25.20
N TYR A 283 5.25 17.58 -24.49
CA TYR A 283 6.68 17.44 -24.77
C TYR A 283 7.06 15.99 -25.05
N ASP A 284 8.11 15.80 -25.82
CA ASP A 284 8.81 14.54 -26.02
C ASP A 284 10.14 14.50 -25.23
N PRO A 285 10.79 13.33 -25.07
CA PRO A 285 12.03 13.22 -24.31
C PRO A 285 13.18 14.10 -24.84
N GLN A 286 13.23 14.36 -26.15
CA GLN A 286 14.24 15.24 -26.74
C GLN A 286 14.03 16.69 -26.27
N ASP A 287 12.79 17.18 -26.24
CA ASP A 287 12.48 18.55 -25.80
C ASP A 287 12.98 18.78 -24.38
N LEU A 288 12.66 17.85 -23.46
CA LEU A 288 13.12 17.93 -22.07
C LEU A 288 14.64 17.86 -21.98
N ARG A 289 15.34 17.09 -22.82
CA ARG A 289 16.81 17.01 -22.80
C ARG A 289 17.49 18.31 -23.23
N GLU A 290 16.87 19.04 -24.15
CA GLU A 290 17.38 20.30 -24.68
C GLU A 290 17.03 21.52 -23.81
N MET A 291 16.08 21.38 -22.88
CA MET A 291 15.69 22.43 -21.93
C MET A 291 16.79 22.75 -20.90
N PRO A 292 16.79 23.99 -20.35
CA PRO A 292 17.56 24.34 -19.18
C PRO A 292 17.30 23.37 -18.02
N GLU A 293 18.33 23.15 -17.19
CA GLU A 293 18.25 22.16 -16.10
C GLU A 293 17.08 22.41 -15.15
N GLU A 294 16.85 23.66 -14.75
CA GLU A 294 15.80 24.05 -13.82
C GLU A 294 14.40 23.72 -14.36
N GLU A 295 14.09 24.12 -15.59
CA GLU A 295 12.81 23.83 -16.28
C GLU A 295 12.64 22.31 -16.50
N ARG A 296 13.73 21.61 -16.88
CA ARG A 296 13.71 20.16 -17.05
C ARG A 296 13.40 19.43 -15.74
N VAL A 297 14.00 19.86 -14.63
CA VAL A 297 13.77 19.29 -13.30
C VAL A 297 12.34 19.54 -12.85
N GLU A 298 11.82 20.76 -13.01
CA GLU A 298 10.44 21.08 -12.66
C GLU A 298 9.45 20.20 -13.45
N LEU A 299 9.61 20.09 -14.77
CA LEU A 299 8.74 19.27 -15.62
C LEU A 299 8.83 17.77 -15.29
N LEU A 300 10.03 17.25 -14.99
CA LEU A 300 10.18 15.86 -14.53
C LEU A 300 9.52 15.64 -13.18
N ALA A 301 9.64 16.58 -12.24
CA ALA A 301 9.02 16.50 -10.93
C ALA A 301 7.49 16.53 -11.03
N LEU A 302 6.94 17.40 -11.88
CA LEU A 302 5.51 17.44 -12.22
C LEU A 302 5.03 16.12 -12.85
N HIS A 303 5.77 15.55 -13.80
CA HIS A 303 5.45 14.22 -14.33
C HIS A 303 5.46 13.16 -13.22
N ASN A 304 6.50 13.14 -12.39
CA ASN A 304 6.66 12.16 -11.31
C ASN A 304 5.48 12.23 -10.31
N LEU A 305 5.04 13.42 -9.94
CA LEU A 305 3.85 13.63 -9.10
C LEU A 305 2.58 13.12 -9.77
N ASN A 306 2.39 13.42 -11.06
CA ASN A 306 1.23 12.92 -11.82
C ASN A 306 1.20 11.38 -11.88
N GLU A 307 2.36 10.73 -12.07
CA GLU A 307 2.45 9.27 -12.05
C GLU A 307 2.12 8.69 -10.67
N LEU A 308 2.61 9.30 -9.59
CA LEU A 308 2.30 8.87 -8.22
C LEU A 308 0.82 9.02 -7.89
N ARG A 309 0.20 10.17 -8.23
CA ARG A 309 -1.25 10.39 -8.09
C ARG A 309 -2.05 9.33 -8.83
N ARG A 310 -1.69 9.08 -10.10
CA ARG A 310 -2.31 8.04 -10.94
C ARG A 310 -2.23 6.67 -10.30
N VAL A 311 -1.10 6.31 -9.68
CA VAL A 311 -0.93 5.03 -8.98
C VAL A 311 -1.90 4.93 -7.80
N ILE A 312 -1.98 5.96 -6.94
CA ILE A 312 -2.92 5.95 -5.80
C ILE A 312 -4.37 5.81 -6.27
N ASP A 313 -4.77 6.55 -7.31
CA ASP A 313 -6.13 6.50 -7.83
C ASP A 313 -6.45 5.14 -8.47
N THR A 314 -5.46 4.51 -9.12
CA THR A 314 -5.56 3.15 -9.65
C THR A 314 -5.75 2.13 -8.51
N VAL A 315 -5.01 2.29 -7.42
CA VAL A 315 -5.14 1.42 -6.23
C VAL A 315 -6.52 1.58 -5.58
N ARG A 316 -7.03 2.82 -5.45
CA ARG A 316 -8.40 3.07 -4.96
C ARG A 316 -9.44 2.37 -5.84
N CYS A 317 -9.33 2.50 -7.17
CA CYS A 317 -10.21 1.79 -8.11
C CYS A 317 -10.14 0.27 -7.92
N ALA A 318 -8.94 -0.28 -7.73
CA ALA A 318 -8.74 -1.71 -7.52
C ALA A 318 -9.36 -2.21 -6.21
N ILE A 319 -9.24 -1.44 -5.12
CA ILE A 319 -9.89 -1.77 -3.84
C ILE A 319 -11.41 -1.79 -3.99
N SER A 320 -12.02 -0.73 -4.51
CA SER A 320 -13.48 -0.67 -4.70
C SER A 320 -13.98 -1.74 -5.69
N GLY A 321 -13.14 -2.16 -6.63
CA GLY A 321 -13.44 -3.25 -7.56
C GLY A 321 -13.25 -4.66 -7.00
N GLY A 322 -12.55 -4.83 -5.88
CA GLY A 322 -12.13 -6.13 -5.35
C GLY A 322 -11.03 -6.80 -6.19
N GLU A 323 -10.19 -6.00 -6.84
CA GLU A 323 -9.17 -6.40 -7.82
C GLU A 323 -7.75 -5.94 -7.39
N LEU A 324 -7.53 -5.65 -6.09
CA LEU A 324 -6.24 -5.16 -5.60
C LEU A 324 -5.14 -6.19 -5.80
N TRP A 325 -5.41 -7.47 -5.53
CA TRP A 325 -4.42 -8.53 -5.73
C TRP A 325 -4.00 -8.66 -7.20
N GLU A 326 -4.95 -8.57 -8.13
CA GLU A 326 -4.71 -8.54 -9.58
C GLU A 326 -3.80 -7.38 -9.97
N LEU A 327 -4.03 -6.19 -9.40
CA LEU A 327 -3.16 -5.03 -9.61
C LEU A 327 -1.74 -5.30 -9.10
N VAL A 328 -1.59 -5.82 -7.88
CA VAL A 328 -0.26 -6.15 -7.32
C VAL A 328 0.46 -7.19 -8.18
N GLU A 329 -0.24 -8.24 -8.59
CA GLU A 329 0.27 -9.27 -9.48
C GLU A 329 0.77 -8.69 -10.81
N ALA A 330 0.02 -7.76 -11.41
CA ALA A 330 0.42 -7.11 -12.65
C ALA A 330 1.63 -6.17 -12.44
N THR A 331 1.61 -5.36 -11.39
CA THR A 331 2.67 -4.36 -11.12
C THR A 331 3.98 -5.03 -10.70
N CYS A 332 3.96 -6.02 -9.82
CA CYS A 332 5.19 -6.66 -9.32
C CYS A 332 5.95 -7.44 -10.40
N ARG A 333 5.29 -7.82 -11.50
CA ARG A 333 5.94 -8.48 -12.65
C ARG A 333 6.84 -7.54 -13.47
N SER A 334 6.82 -6.23 -13.23
CA SER A 334 7.70 -5.29 -13.92
C SER A 334 9.16 -5.35 -13.46
N HIS A 335 9.43 -5.87 -12.26
CA HIS A 335 10.79 -5.95 -11.71
C HIS A 335 11.01 -7.22 -10.87
N PRO A 336 12.12 -7.97 -11.06
CA PRO A 336 12.38 -9.21 -10.31
C PRO A 336 12.33 -9.07 -8.79
N ALA A 337 12.80 -7.94 -8.27
CA ALA A 337 12.79 -7.70 -6.83
C ALA A 337 11.37 -7.42 -6.29
N ALA A 338 10.53 -6.71 -7.06
CA ALA A 338 9.13 -6.48 -6.68
C ALA A 338 8.36 -7.80 -6.72
N TRP A 339 8.63 -8.63 -7.74
CA TRP A 339 8.14 -10.00 -7.81
C TRP A 339 8.56 -10.85 -6.62
N ALA A 340 9.83 -10.77 -6.19
CA ALA A 340 10.31 -11.46 -4.99
C ALA A 340 9.55 -11.02 -3.73
N GLY A 341 9.22 -9.74 -3.61
CA GLY A 341 8.34 -9.22 -2.56
C GLY A 341 6.95 -9.86 -2.58
N LEU A 342 6.30 -9.91 -3.74
CA LEU A 342 4.99 -10.55 -3.86
C LEU A 342 5.05 -12.07 -3.57
N VAL A 343 6.07 -12.77 -4.05
CA VAL A 343 6.28 -14.19 -3.73
C VAL A 343 6.45 -14.37 -2.21
N ARG A 344 7.19 -13.49 -1.54
CA ARG A 344 7.34 -13.51 -0.08
C ARG A 344 6.00 -13.31 0.62
N LEU A 345 5.21 -12.32 0.19
CA LEU A 345 3.88 -12.04 0.75
C LEU A 345 2.95 -13.24 0.59
N SER A 346 2.85 -13.77 -0.64
CA SER A 346 2.02 -14.91 -1.00
C SER A 346 2.39 -16.19 -0.24
N SER A 347 3.69 -16.48 -0.09
CA SER A 347 4.14 -17.76 0.47
C SER A 347 4.08 -17.81 2.00
N ARG A 348 4.11 -16.67 2.68
CA ARG A 348 4.23 -16.61 4.15
C ARG A 348 3.01 -16.05 4.87
N TYR A 349 2.27 -15.14 4.25
CA TYR A 349 1.32 -14.29 4.96
C TYR A 349 -0.13 -14.41 4.47
N GLY A 350 -0.45 -15.45 3.68
CA GLY A 350 -1.81 -15.66 3.16
C GLY A 350 -2.87 -15.81 4.25
N ASP A 351 -2.54 -16.47 5.36
CA ASP A 351 -3.45 -16.66 6.50
C ASP A 351 -3.68 -15.35 7.28
N GLU A 352 -2.66 -14.52 7.44
CA GLU A 352 -2.77 -13.19 8.03
C GLU A 352 -3.65 -12.28 7.16
N LEU A 353 -3.37 -12.20 5.85
CA LEU A 353 -4.16 -11.39 4.92
C LEU A 353 -5.63 -11.85 4.86
N ALA A 354 -5.89 -13.16 4.97
CA ALA A 354 -7.24 -13.73 5.05
C ALA A 354 -8.08 -13.17 6.21
N ARG A 355 -7.45 -12.74 7.32
CA ARG A 355 -8.17 -12.16 8.47
C ARG A 355 -8.77 -10.79 8.15
N TRP A 356 -8.13 -10.03 7.27
CA TRP A 356 -8.54 -8.65 6.94
C TRP A 356 -9.33 -8.57 5.63
N SER A 357 -9.18 -9.56 4.75
CA SER A 357 -9.79 -9.61 3.43
C SER A 357 -11.32 -9.84 3.46
N PRO A 358 -12.06 -9.25 2.51
CA PRO A 358 -13.45 -9.63 2.25
C PRO A 358 -13.58 -11.13 2.02
N SER A 359 -14.62 -11.72 2.62
CA SER A 359 -14.84 -13.17 2.46
C SER A 359 -15.58 -13.58 1.17
N VAL A 360 -16.06 -12.59 0.41
CA VAL A 360 -16.75 -12.77 -0.87
C VAL A 360 -16.35 -11.64 -1.81
N LYS A 361 -16.12 -11.98 -3.08
CA LYS A 361 -15.89 -11.04 -4.18
C LYS A 361 -16.71 -11.42 -5.41
N ARG A 362 -16.67 -10.57 -6.45
CA ARG A 362 -17.31 -10.85 -7.74
C ARG A 362 -16.72 -12.07 -8.44
N SER A 363 -15.38 -12.16 -8.49
CA SER A 363 -14.65 -13.27 -9.10
C SER A 363 -13.35 -13.55 -8.35
N LEU A 364 -12.83 -14.76 -8.51
CA LEU A 364 -11.49 -15.13 -8.07
C LEU A 364 -10.66 -15.45 -9.31
N LYS A 365 -9.72 -14.58 -9.68
CA LYS A 365 -8.81 -14.80 -10.81
C LYS A 365 -7.51 -15.40 -10.31
N VAL A 366 -7.11 -16.51 -10.92
CA VAL A 366 -5.85 -17.19 -10.63
C VAL A 366 -5.02 -17.29 -11.91
N TYR A 367 -3.70 -17.15 -11.79
CA TYR A 367 -2.79 -17.10 -12.94
C TYR A 367 -1.68 -18.15 -12.83
N ASP A 368 -0.98 -18.18 -11.69
CA ASP A 368 0.16 -19.07 -11.45
C ASP A 368 0.32 -19.37 -9.94
N GLU A 369 1.45 -19.97 -9.56
CA GLU A 369 1.77 -20.37 -8.19
C GLU A 369 1.61 -19.25 -7.14
N VAL A 370 1.83 -17.98 -7.51
CA VAL A 370 1.67 -16.84 -6.59
C VAL A 370 0.20 -16.60 -6.26
N SER A 371 -0.72 -16.96 -7.15
CA SER A 371 -2.15 -16.87 -6.85
C SER A 371 -2.57 -17.84 -5.73
N LYS A 372 -1.75 -18.83 -5.35
CA LYS A 372 -2.05 -19.75 -4.23
C LYS A 372 -2.04 -19.07 -2.86
N GLY A 373 -1.32 -17.96 -2.71
CA GLY A 373 -1.29 -17.16 -1.48
C GLY A 373 -2.43 -16.15 -1.36
N ARG A 374 -3.37 -16.14 -2.32
CA ARG A 374 -4.54 -15.27 -2.27
C ARG A 374 -5.38 -15.51 -1.02
N PRO A 375 -5.77 -14.45 -0.30
CA PRO A 375 -6.60 -14.56 0.91
C PRO A 375 -7.86 -15.41 0.72
N GLU A 376 -8.51 -15.34 -0.44
CA GLU A 376 -9.76 -16.03 -0.74
C GLU A 376 -9.59 -17.55 -0.76
N LEU A 377 -8.43 -18.05 -1.22
CA LEU A 377 -8.11 -19.47 -1.19
C LEU A 377 -7.84 -19.95 0.24
N HIS A 378 -7.18 -19.12 1.05
CA HIS A 378 -6.95 -19.40 2.47
C HIS A 378 -8.27 -19.44 3.26
N ILE A 379 -9.13 -18.43 3.09
CA ILE A 379 -10.49 -18.39 3.68
C ILE A 379 -11.29 -19.62 3.27
N TYR A 380 -11.24 -20.01 1.99
CA TYR A 380 -11.93 -21.21 1.51
C TYR A 380 -11.41 -22.47 2.21
N ARG A 381 -10.10 -22.70 2.23
CA ARG A 381 -9.46 -23.88 2.83
C ARG A 381 -9.76 -23.98 4.33
N ASP A 382 -9.72 -22.86 5.05
CA ASP A 382 -10.03 -22.84 6.48
C ASP A 382 -11.51 -23.12 6.75
N ARG A 383 -12.43 -22.57 5.95
CA ARG A 383 -13.86 -22.90 6.04
C ARG A 383 -14.12 -24.36 5.74
N MET A 384 -13.43 -24.94 4.76
CA MET A 384 -13.53 -26.37 4.44
C MET A 384 -13.10 -27.23 5.63
N ARG A 385 -11.94 -26.96 6.22
CA ARG A 385 -11.46 -27.68 7.41
C ARG A 385 -12.39 -27.53 8.60
N GLY A 386 -12.83 -26.30 8.90
CA GLY A 386 -13.60 -25.98 10.10
C GLY A 386 -15.08 -26.35 10.05
N ARG A 387 -15.73 -26.28 8.86
CA ARG A 387 -17.18 -26.51 8.73
C ARG A 387 -17.55 -27.86 8.15
N PHE A 388 -16.75 -28.35 7.20
CA PHE A 388 -17.05 -29.59 6.48
C PHE A 388 -16.28 -30.79 7.03
N GLY A 389 -15.32 -30.55 7.94
CA GLY A 389 -14.55 -31.59 8.61
C GLY A 389 -13.61 -32.35 7.67
N GLY A 390 -13.12 -33.51 8.14
CA GLY A 390 -12.29 -34.41 7.35
C GLY A 390 -13.11 -35.30 6.42
N VAL A 391 -12.43 -35.84 5.41
CA VAL A 391 -13.00 -36.82 4.45
C VAL A 391 -12.77 -38.27 4.87
N GLU A 392 -12.38 -38.48 6.12
CA GLU A 392 -12.07 -39.80 6.65
C GLU A 392 -13.30 -40.72 6.59
N GLY A 393 -13.14 -41.91 6.01
CA GLY A 393 -14.23 -42.87 5.79
C GLY A 393 -15.17 -42.57 4.62
N ARG A 394 -14.96 -41.48 3.86
CA ARG A 394 -15.80 -41.10 2.71
C ARG A 394 -15.18 -41.55 1.37
N ARG A 395 -16.02 -41.96 0.41
CA ARG A 395 -15.60 -42.28 -0.95
C ARG A 395 -15.80 -41.06 -1.85
N ILE A 396 -14.71 -40.41 -2.24
CA ILE A 396 -14.73 -39.26 -3.15
C ILE A 396 -14.70 -39.76 -4.59
N VAL A 397 -15.75 -39.48 -5.36
CA VAL A 397 -15.80 -39.78 -6.79
C VAL A 397 -15.29 -38.57 -7.58
N LYS A 398 -14.10 -38.67 -8.16
CA LYS A 398 -13.57 -37.64 -9.07
C LYS A 398 -14.42 -37.61 -10.36
N ALA A 399 -15.35 -36.67 -10.44
CA ALA A 399 -16.09 -36.41 -11.67
C ALA A 399 -15.18 -35.73 -12.71
N GLY A 400 -15.26 -36.16 -13.98
CA GLY A 400 -14.50 -35.56 -15.09
C GLY A 400 -15.01 -34.17 -15.51
N ARG A 401 -16.25 -33.81 -15.12
CA ARG A 401 -16.85 -32.48 -15.31
C ARG A 401 -17.56 -32.06 -14.04
N ARG A 402 -17.68 -30.74 -13.85
CA ARG A 402 -18.42 -30.16 -12.74
C ARG A 402 -19.92 -30.46 -12.92
N PRO A 403 -20.55 -31.16 -11.97
CA PRO A 403 -21.98 -31.42 -12.06
C PRO A 403 -22.74 -30.12 -11.74
N TYR A 404 -23.61 -29.71 -12.66
CA TYR A 404 -24.58 -28.65 -12.40
C TYR A 404 -25.87 -29.32 -11.89
N ASP A 405 -26.56 -28.71 -10.91
CA ASP A 405 -27.85 -29.19 -10.36
C ASP A 405 -27.78 -30.52 -9.57
N VAL A 406 -27.02 -30.57 -8.48
CA VAL A 406 -26.95 -31.73 -7.56
C VAL A 406 -27.74 -31.54 -6.26
N GLU A 407 -28.93 -30.93 -6.36
CA GLU A 407 -29.76 -30.56 -5.18
C GLU A 407 -30.25 -31.76 -4.34
N TRP A 408 -30.17 -32.98 -4.88
CA TRP A 408 -30.58 -34.22 -4.20
C TRP A 408 -29.47 -34.88 -3.37
N LEU A 409 -28.24 -34.34 -3.37
CA LEU A 409 -27.11 -34.96 -2.68
C LEU A 409 -26.98 -34.48 -1.22
N GLU A 410 -26.70 -35.40 -0.32
CA GLU A 410 -26.25 -35.12 1.05
C GLU A 410 -24.80 -34.63 1.05
N SER A 411 -24.43 -33.88 2.10
CA SER A 411 -23.10 -33.26 2.23
C SER A 411 -21.95 -34.25 2.02
N TRP A 412 -21.13 -33.98 1.01
CA TRP A 412 -19.97 -34.78 0.56
C TRP A 412 -20.29 -36.09 -0.18
N GLU A 413 -21.52 -36.34 -0.59
CA GLU A 413 -21.81 -37.50 -1.44
C GLU A 413 -21.11 -37.40 -2.80
N LEU A 414 -20.80 -36.17 -3.25
CA LEU A 414 -20.02 -35.90 -4.44
C LEU A 414 -19.05 -34.75 -4.18
N ALA A 415 -17.78 -34.93 -4.54
CA ALA A 415 -16.79 -33.87 -4.50
C ALA A 415 -15.82 -34.03 -5.68
N PHE A 416 -15.29 -32.92 -6.16
CA PHE A 416 -14.29 -32.90 -7.24
C PHE A 416 -12.99 -32.27 -6.76
N VAL A 417 -11.91 -32.61 -7.45
CA VAL A 417 -10.60 -32.03 -7.20
C VAL A 417 -10.35 -30.94 -8.23
N ASP A 418 -10.22 -29.72 -7.72
CA ASP A 418 -9.82 -28.52 -8.42
C ASP A 418 -8.36 -28.21 -8.08
N GLU A 419 -7.60 -27.71 -9.06
CA GLU A 419 -6.17 -27.43 -8.88
C GLU A 419 -5.89 -26.36 -7.82
N TRP A 420 -6.77 -25.36 -7.72
CA TRP A 420 -6.59 -24.19 -6.86
C TRP A 420 -7.28 -24.36 -5.52
N LEU A 421 -8.53 -24.84 -5.58
CA LEU A 421 -9.38 -25.02 -4.41
C LEU A 421 -9.11 -26.34 -3.68
N GLY A 422 -8.49 -27.31 -4.36
CA GLY A 422 -8.35 -28.67 -3.83
C GLY A 422 -9.70 -29.38 -3.88
N LEU A 423 -10.16 -29.91 -2.76
CA LEU A 423 -11.42 -30.65 -2.73
C LEU A 423 -12.62 -29.70 -2.64
N VAL A 424 -13.60 -29.89 -3.53
CA VAL A 424 -14.82 -29.07 -3.60
C VAL A 424 -16.07 -29.96 -3.53
N PRO A 425 -16.87 -29.88 -2.46
CA PRO A 425 -18.18 -30.53 -2.37
C PRO A 425 -19.13 -30.07 -3.47
N GLY A 426 -19.99 -30.97 -3.95
CA GLY A 426 -20.96 -30.70 -5.00
C GLY A 426 -21.91 -29.55 -4.68
N GLU A 427 -22.29 -29.40 -3.41
CA GLU A 427 -23.20 -28.37 -2.90
C GLU A 427 -22.58 -26.97 -2.94
N LEU A 428 -21.24 -26.88 -2.90
CA LEU A 428 -20.52 -25.62 -2.96
C LEU A 428 -20.22 -25.15 -4.39
N THR A 429 -20.53 -25.96 -5.42
CA THR A 429 -20.26 -25.61 -6.83
C THR A 429 -20.84 -24.27 -7.28
N ARG A 430 -21.94 -23.83 -6.66
CA ARG A 430 -22.63 -22.56 -6.94
C ARG A 430 -22.24 -21.40 -6.00
N THR A 431 -21.33 -21.65 -5.07
CA THR A 431 -20.93 -20.69 -4.04
C THR A 431 -19.57 -20.08 -4.36
N PHE A 432 -19.31 -18.85 -3.91
CA PHE A 432 -17.98 -18.25 -3.98
C PHE A 432 -16.99 -18.97 -3.02
N PRO A 433 -15.72 -19.18 -3.41
CA PRO A 433 -15.10 -18.84 -4.70
C PRO A 433 -15.29 -19.89 -5.80
N CYS A 434 -15.87 -21.06 -5.49
CA CYS A 434 -16.00 -22.17 -6.41
C CYS A 434 -16.66 -21.79 -7.74
N HIS A 435 -17.82 -21.13 -7.74
CA HIS A 435 -18.52 -20.76 -8.98
C HIS A 435 -17.83 -19.66 -9.78
N SER A 436 -17.15 -18.76 -9.08
CA SER A 436 -16.59 -17.53 -9.67
C SER A 436 -15.08 -17.62 -9.91
N LEU A 437 -14.51 -18.83 -9.87
CA LEU A 437 -13.11 -19.08 -10.20
C LEU A 437 -12.88 -18.89 -11.70
N VAL A 438 -11.90 -18.06 -12.04
CA VAL A 438 -11.45 -17.80 -13.41
C VAL A 438 -9.98 -18.21 -13.50
N GLU A 439 -9.72 -19.25 -14.29
CA GLU A 439 -8.39 -19.83 -14.50
C GLU A 439 -8.06 -19.93 -16.01
N PRO A 440 -6.77 -19.89 -16.40
CA PRO A 440 -6.37 -19.92 -17.81
C PRO A 440 -6.91 -21.14 -18.57
N SER A 441 -6.84 -22.32 -17.95
CA SER A 441 -7.31 -23.59 -18.51
C SER A 441 -8.84 -23.63 -18.72
N GLY A 442 -9.60 -22.73 -18.10
CA GLY A 442 -11.04 -22.61 -18.28
C GLY A 442 -11.44 -22.02 -19.66
N PHE A 443 -10.53 -21.30 -20.32
CA PHE A 443 -10.78 -20.70 -21.64
C PHE A 443 -10.62 -21.70 -22.79
N GLU A 444 -9.82 -22.75 -22.61
CA GLU A 444 -9.72 -23.87 -23.55
C GLU A 444 -10.97 -24.76 -23.46
N ARG A 445 -11.41 -25.08 -22.24
CA ARG A 445 -12.57 -25.96 -21.98
C ARG A 445 -13.90 -25.43 -22.52
N ARG A 446 -14.10 -24.11 -22.59
CA ARG A 446 -15.32 -23.51 -23.18
C ARG A 446 -15.44 -23.69 -24.70
N ARG A 447 -14.36 -24.02 -25.41
CA ARG A 447 -14.40 -24.29 -26.86
C ARG A 447 -15.00 -25.66 -27.15
N ASP A 448 -14.67 -26.67 -26.36
CA ASP A 448 -15.16 -28.04 -26.54
C ASP A 448 -16.67 -28.16 -26.23
N ASP A 449 -17.18 -27.41 -25.24
CA ASP A 449 -18.63 -27.37 -24.93
C ASP A 449 -19.46 -26.61 -26.00
N GLY A 450 -18.79 -25.86 -26.89
CA GLY A 450 -19.41 -25.15 -28.01
C GLY A 450 -19.67 -26.02 -29.25
N GLU A 451 -19.01 -27.17 -29.37
CA GLU A 451 -19.23 -28.13 -30.46
C GLU A 451 -20.46 -29.01 -30.20
N ASP A 452 -20.76 -29.35 -28.95
CA ASP A 452 -21.94 -30.16 -28.60
C ASP A 452 -23.28 -29.39 -28.66
N ARG A 453 -23.25 -28.06 -28.64
CA ARG A 453 -24.47 -27.23 -28.81
C ARG A 453 -24.83 -26.97 -30.27
N ARG A 454 -23.96 -27.31 -31.23
CA ARG A 454 -24.22 -27.13 -32.67
C ARG A 454 -24.76 -28.39 -33.36
N SER A 455 -24.83 -29.53 -32.67
CA SER A 455 -25.31 -30.81 -33.22
C SER A 455 -26.77 -31.15 -32.87
N GLY A 456 -27.46 -30.35 -32.05
CA GLY A 456 -28.85 -30.57 -31.65
C GLY A 456 -29.80 -29.44 -32.04
N GLY A 457 -30.12 -29.28 -33.33
CA GLY A 457 -31.05 -28.19 -33.72
C GLY A 457 -31.28 -27.97 -35.22
N ARG A 458 -31.50 -29.02 -36.00
CA ARG A 458 -32.16 -28.90 -37.31
C ARG A 458 -33.19 -30.02 -37.47
N ARG A 459 -34.30 -29.92 -36.74
CA ARG A 459 -35.57 -30.51 -37.21
C ARG A 459 -36.27 -29.42 -37.99
N GLY A 460 -36.43 -29.67 -39.29
CA GLY A 460 -37.00 -28.73 -40.25
C GLY A 460 -38.42 -28.33 -39.87
N ASP A 461 -38.65 -27.03 -39.91
CA ASP A 461 -39.96 -26.44 -40.01
C ASP A 461 -40.12 -25.94 -41.44
N GLU A 462 -40.43 -26.88 -42.34
CA GLU A 462 -40.92 -26.57 -43.68
C GLU A 462 -42.30 -27.21 -43.83
N GLY A 463 -43.31 -26.35 -43.90
CA GLY A 463 -44.52 -26.62 -44.66
C GLY A 463 -45.80 -26.79 -43.85
N ARG A 464 -46.53 -25.68 -43.70
CA ARG A 464 -47.92 -25.57 -44.20
C ARG A 464 -48.40 -24.12 -44.14
N ARG A 465 -48.34 -23.45 -45.30
CA ARG A 465 -49.34 -22.45 -45.69
C ARG A 465 -50.53 -23.20 -46.28
N ARG A 466 -51.70 -23.06 -45.67
CA ARG A 466 -52.98 -22.70 -46.28
C ARG A 466 -54.02 -22.48 -45.20
#